data_AF-A7GBY8-F1
#
_entry.id   AF-A7GBY8-F1
#
_cell.length_a   1.000
_cell.length_b   1.000
_cell.length_c   1.000
_cell.angle_alpha   90.00
_cell.angle_beta   90.00
_cell.angle_gamma   90.00
#
_symmetry.space_group_name_H-M   'P 1'
#
loop_
_entity.id
_entity.type
_entity.pdbx_description
1 polymer ?
#
loop_
_entity_poly.entity_id
_entity_poly.type
_entity_poly.pdbx_seq_one_letter_code
_entity_poly.pdbx_strand_id
1 'polypeptide(L)'
;MKSKSWILWIIGAICLVIAGIMRLIEKKYSSGVIFIVLGVAYVIFSITSYKAINKIRKNPLSDEELKNLDNELRELITDGERIKAIKKYRIATGTGLIEAKEYVDSLSKEETK
;
A
#
# COMPACT_ATOMS: atom_id res chain seq x y z
N MET A 1 -13.57 -14.37 -31.38
CA MET A 1 -12.12 -14.58 -31.14
C MET A 1 -11.57 -13.35 -30.41
N LYS A 2 -11.63 -13.34 -29.08
CA LYS A 2 -11.33 -12.16 -28.23
C LYS A 2 -9.82 -12.13 -27.96
N SER A 3 -9.02 -11.70 -28.94
CA SER A 3 -7.56 -11.66 -28.76
C SER A 3 -7.22 -10.60 -27.71
N LYS A 4 -6.34 -10.99 -26.79
CA LYS A 4 -6.02 -10.23 -25.58
C LYS A 4 -5.18 -9.03 -25.99
N SER A 5 -5.79 -7.84 -26.11
CA SER A 5 -5.11 -6.56 -26.40
C SER A 5 -3.86 -6.30 -25.55
N TRP A 6 -3.75 -6.95 -24.39
CA TRP A 6 -2.57 -6.89 -23.53
C TRP A 6 -1.30 -7.46 -24.16
N ILE A 7 -1.42 -8.37 -25.15
CA ILE A 7 -0.27 -8.93 -25.88
C ILE A 7 0.42 -7.88 -26.77
N LEU A 8 -0.32 -6.92 -27.36
CA LEU A 8 0.29 -5.83 -28.12
C LEU A 8 1.16 -4.93 -27.24
N TRP A 9 0.74 -4.71 -26.00
CA TRP A 9 1.51 -3.93 -25.03
C TRP A 9 2.81 -4.64 -24.62
N ILE A 10 2.78 -5.97 -24.48
CA ILE A 10 3.96 -6.78 -24.15
C ILE A 10 4.98 -6.73 -25.31
N ILE A 11 4.52 -6.80 -26.56
CA ILE A 11 5.38 -6.72 -27.75
C ILE A 11 6.04 -5.34 -27.85
N GLY A 12 5.31 -4.26 -27.58
CA GLY A 12 5.87 -2.91 -27.55
C GLY A 12 6.96 -2.73 -26.48
N ALA A 13 6.75 -3.31 -25.29
CA ALA A 13 7.74 -3.28 -24.22
C ALA A 13 9.02 -4.05 -24.59
N ILE A 14 8.89 -5.21 -25.21
CA ILE A 14 10.04 -6.02 -25.67
C ILE A 14 10.85 -5.27 -26.73
N CYS A 15 10.20 -4.59 -27.69
CA CYS A 15 10.89 -3.79 -28.70
C CYS A 15 11.70 -2.63 -28.11
N LEU A 16 11.18 -1.96 -27.08
CA LEU A 16 11.88 -0.85 -26.41
C LEU A 16 13.10 -1.34 -25.62
N VAL A 17 13.02 -2.51 -25.00
CA VAL A 17 14.13 -3.15 -24.30
C VAL A 17 15.24 -3.53 -25.28
N ILE A 18 14.89 -4.11 -26.44
CA ILE A 18 15.85 -4.46 -27.50
C ILE A 18 16.54 -3.22 -28.09
N ALA A 19 15.79 -2.14 -28.33
CA ALA A 19 16.34 -0.87 -28.79
C ALA A 19 17.28 -0.22 -27.74
N GLY A 20 16.97 -0.37 -26.45
CA GLY A 20 17.83 0.07 -25.35
C GLY A 20 19.15 -0.70 -25.28
N ILE A 21 19.10 -2.01 -25.51
CA ILE A 21 20.29 -2.89 -25.54
C ILE A 21 21.18 -2.57 -26.75
N MET A 22 20.61 -2.29 -27.93
CA MET A 22 21.39 -1.84 -29.11
C MET A 22 22.11 -0.50 -28.85
N ARG A 23 21.46 0.42 -28.13
CA ARG A 23 22.03 1.75 -27.81
C ARG A 23 23.14 1.71 -26.75
N LEU A 24 23.34 0.55 -26.10
CA LEU A 24 24.40 0.30 -25.12
C LEU A 24 25.75 -0.01 -25.78
N ILE A 25 25.75 -0.44 -27.04
CA ILE A 25 26.96 -0.88 -27.79
C ILE A 25 27.77 0.30 -28.35
N GLU A 26 27.20 1.51 -28.47
CA GLU A 26 27.90 2.71 -28.99
C GLU A 26 28.74 3.49 -27.96
N LYS A 27 29.07 2.90 -26.80
CA LYS A 27 30.03 3.49 -25.83
C LYS A 27 29.60 4.87 -25.28
N LYS A 28 28.29 5.16 -25.20
CA LYS A 28 27.73 6.39 -24.62
C LYS A 28 26.95 6.10 -23.32
N TYR A 29 27.70 5.76 -22.27
CA TYR A 29 27.22 5.32 -20.96
C TYR A 29 26.28 6.30 -20.22
N SER A 30 26.24 7.59 -20.59
CA SER A 30 25.41 8.58 -19.90
C SER A 30 23.91 8.37 -20.07
N SER A 31 23.43 7.87 -21.20
CA SER A 31 21.99 7.72 -21.45
C SER A 31 21.39 6.53 -20.69
N GLY A 32 22.12 5.41 -20.60
CA GLY A 32 21.64 4.20 -19.92
C GLY A 32 21.42 4.40 -18.42
N VAL A 33 22.34 5.12 -17.76
CA VAL A 33 22.21 5.46 -16.33
C VAL A 33 20.98 6.33 -16.07
N ILE A 34 20.68 7.27 -16.96
CA ILE A 34 19.49 8.15 -16.85
C ILE A 34 18.19 7.32 -16.92
N PHE A 35 18.10 6.32 -17.81
CA PHE A 35 16.93 5.43 -17.89
C PHE A 35 16.77 4.56 -16.65
N ILE A 36 17.87 4.06 -16.08
CA ILE A 36 17.84 3.27 -14.83
C ILE A 36 17.36 4.15 -13.67
N VAL A 37 17.91 5.36 -13.53
CA VAL A 37 17.51 6.30 -12.46
C VAL A 37 16.06 6.73 -12.61
N LEU A 38 15.60 7.05 -13.82
CA LEU A 38 14.20 7.37 -14.08
C LEU A 38 13.26 6.19 -13.78
N GLY A 39 13.67 4.95 -14.11
CA GLY A 39 12.91 3.75 -13.79
C GLY A 39 12.77 3.53 -12.28
N VAL A 40 13.88 3.65 -11.53
CA VAL A 40 13.86 3.53 -10.07
C VAL A 40 13.02 4.64 -9.43
N ALA A 41 13.15 5.89 -9.91
CA ALA A 41 12.34 7.01 -9.44
C ALA A 41 10.84 6.81 -9.70
N TYR A 42 10.46 6.27 -10.87
CA TYR A 42 9.07 5.96 -11.20
C TYR A 42 8.48 4.88 -10.28
N VAL A 43 9.25 3.84 -9.96
CA VAL A 43 8.81 2.79 -9.02
C VAL A 43 8.61 3.36 -7.62
N ILE A 44 9.54 4.18 -7.12
CA ILE A 44 9.42 4.85 -5.82
C ILE A 44 8.19 5.77 -5.80
N PHE A 45 7.97 6.53 -6.87
CA PHE A 45 6.81 7.41 -7.02
C PHE A 45 5.50 6.60 -7.03
N SER A 46 5.45 5.48 -7.76
CA SER A 46 4.30 4.58 -7.82
C SER A 46 3.94 3.99 -6.44
N ILE A 47 4.94 3.54 -5.68
CA ILE A 47 4.75 3.04 -4.31
C ILE A 47 4.19 4.16 -3.40
N THR A 48 4.73 5.37 -3.52
CA THR A 48 4.31 6.53 -2.71
C THR A 48 2.86 6.91 -3.02
N SER A 49 2.49 7.00 -4.30
CA SER A 49 1.13 7.35 -4.72
C SER A 49 0.11 6.26 -4.40
N TYR A 50 0.47 4.97 -4.52
CA TYR A 50 -0.40 3.87 -4.11
C TYR A 50 -0.72 3.92 -2.61
N LYS A 51 0.28 4.20 -1.76
CA LYS A 51 0.08 4.32 -0.30
C LYS A 51 -0.80 5.51 0.07
N ALA A 52 -0.67 6.65 -0.62
CA ALA A 52 -1.45 7.86 -0.37
C ALA A 52 -2.95 7.65 -0.69
N ILE A 53 -3.27 7.04 -1.83
CA ILE A 53 -4.65 6.74 -2.21
C ILE A 53 -5.26 5.71 -1.26
N ASN A 54 -4.48 4.72 -0.82
CA ASN A 54 -4.97 3.72 0.15
C ASN A 54 -5.19 4.32 1.55
N LYS A 55 -4.38 5.31 1.98
CA LYS A 55 -4.59 6.03 3.24
C LYS A 55 -5.89 6.85 3.22
N ILE A 56 -6.19 7.50 2.11
CA ILE A 56 -7.45 8.27 1.92
C ILE A 56 -8.66 7.32 1.88
N ARG A 57 -8.54 6.14 1.27
CA ARG A 57 -9.61 5.12 1.26
C ARG A 57 -9.80 4.39 2.59
N LYS A 58 -8.78 4.31 3.44
CA LYS A 58 -8.84 3.61 4.74
C LYS A 58 -9.47 4.44 5.87
N ASN A 59 -9.73 5.73 5.67
CA ASN A 59 -10.30 6.58 6.71
C ASN A 59 -11.50 7.41 6.22
N PRO A 60 -12.67 6.78 6.03
CA PRO A 60 -13.92 7.51 5.87
C PRO A 60 -14.45 8.10 7.19
N LEU A 61 -13.86 7.76 8.34
CA LEU A 61 -14.28 8.23 9.66
C LEU A 61 -13.59 9.56 10.01
N SER A 62 -14.41 10.52 10.45
CA SER A 62 -13.97 11.79 11.01
C SER A 62 -12.95 11.54 12.15
N ASP A 63 -11.95 12.42 12.31
CA ASP A 63 -10.94 12.32 13.39
C ASP A 63 -11.57 12.18 14.79
N GLU A 64 -12.81 12.66 14.96
CA GLU A 64 -13.58 12.52 16.19
C GLU A 64 -14.20 11.13 16.37
N GLU A 65 -14.64 10.50 15.28
CA GLU A 65 -15.17 9.13 15.32
C GLU A 65 -14.05 8.12 15.58
N LEU A 66 -12.85 8.38 15.05
CA LEU A 66 -11.68 7.54 15.31
C LEU A 66 -11.30 7.57 16.80
N LYS A 67 -11.34 8.76 17.43
CA LYS A 67 -11.07 8.91 18.87
C LYS A 67 -12.11 8.21 19.74
N ASN A 68 -13.40 8.33 19.40
CA ASN A 68 -14.45 7.62 20.12
C ASN A 68 -14.30 6.10 19.97
N LEU A 69 -14.00 5.63 18.74
CA LEU A 69 -13.75 4.21 18.49
C LEU A 69 -12.56 3.71 19.31
N ASP A 70 -11.46 4.45 19.38
CA ASP A 70 -10.28 4.09 20.16
C ASP A 70 -10.58 3.97 21.66
N ASN A 71 -11.35 4.91 22.23
CA ASN A 71 -11.77 4.83 23.63
C ASN A 71 -12.60 3.57 23.88
N GLU A 72 -13.59 3.31 23.03
CA GLU A 72 -14.43 2.11 23.13
C GLU A 72 -13.62 0.81 22.97
N LEU A 73 -12.58 0.81 22.14
CA LEU A 73 -11.68 -0.32 21.99
C LEU A 73 -10.82 -0.52 23.23
N ARG A 74 -10.32 0.56 23.85
CA ARG A 74 -9.53 0.52 25.10
C ARG A 74 -10.37 0.01 26.28
N GLU A 75 -11.64 0.41 26.38
CA GLU A 75 -12.59 -0.14 27.35
C GLU A 75 -12.75 -1.65 27.16
N LEU A 76 -13.03 -2.10 25.94
CA LEU A 76 -13.17 -3.53 25.63
C LEU A 76 -11.88 -4.33 25.87
N ILE A 77 -10.70 -3.73 25.68
CA ILE A 77 -9.41 -4.37 25.99
C ILE A 77 -9.24 -4.52 27.50
N THR A 78 -9.58 -3.49 28.26
CA THR A 78 -9.48 -3.45 29.73
C THR A 78 -10.42 -4.47 30.37
N ASP A 79 -11.61 -4.64 29.81
CA ASP A 79 -12.59 -5.64 30.24
C ASP A 79 -12.20 -7.08 29.84
N GLY A 80 -11.06 -7.28 29.18
CA GLY A 80 -10.59 -8.58 28.68
C GLY A 80 -11.32 -9.05 27.42
N GLU A 81 -12.19 -8.23 26.84
CA GLU A 81 -13.02 -8.52 25.68
C GLU A 81 -12.31 -8.24 24.33
N ARG A 82 -11.03 -8.64 24.21
CA ARG A 82 -10.19 -8.36 23.03
C ARG A 82 -10.81 -8.81 21.71
N ILE A 83 -11.54 -9.93 21.69
CA ILE A 83 -12.20 -10.44 20.48
C ILE A 83 -13.31 -9.48 20.01
N LYS A 84 -14.06 -8.89 20.95
CA LYS A 84 -15.09 -7.89 20.63
C LYS A 84 -14.45 -6.59 20.13
N ALA A 85 -13.32 -6.17 20.71
CA ALA A 85 -12.55 -5.03 20.22
C ALA A 85 -12.12 -5.22 18.74
N ILE A 86 -11.52 -6.38 18.42
CA ILE A 86 -11.11 -6.71 17.05
C ILE A 86 -12.32 -6.71 16.10
N LYS A 87 -13.44 -7.30 16.51
CA LYS A 87 -14.67 -7.33 15.71
C LYS A 87 -15.20 -5.93 15.44
N LYS A 88 -15.19 -5.05 16.45
CA LYS A 88 -15.70 -3.69 16.37
C LYS A 88 -14.86 -2.82 15.45
N TYR A 89 -13.54 -2.85 15.62
CA TYR A 89 -12.61 -2.16 14.72
C TYR A 89 -12.77 -2.62 13.27
N ARG A 90 -12.94 -3.94 13.04
CA ARG A 90 -13.15 -4.51 11.71
C ARG A 90 -14.45 -4.03 11.05
N ILE A 91 -15.53 -3.90 11.83
CA ILE A 91 -16.84 -3.42 11.32
C ILE A 91 -16.77 -1.93 11.00
N ALA A 92 -16.13 -1.14 11.85
CA ALA A 92 -16.01 0.30 11.67
C ALA A 92 -15.10 0.67 10.48
N THR A 93 -13.96 -0.01 10.34
CA THR A 93 -12.93 0.35 9.34
C THR A 93 -12.97 -0.48 8.06
N GLY A 94 -13.69 -1.62 8.08
CA GLY A 94 -13.71 -2.57 6.96
C GLY A 94 -12.37 -3.28 6.72
N THR A 95 -11.43 -3.22 7.66
CA THR A 95 -10.09 -3.80 7.49
C THR A 95 -10.09 -5.32 7.53
N GLY A 96 -8.98 -5.93 7.11
CA GLY A 96 -8.77 -7.36 7.28
C GLY A 96 -8.71 -7.77 8.76
N LEU A 97 -8.95 -9.06 9.06
CA LEU A 97 -8.87 -9.60 10.42
C LEU A 97 -7.45 -9.44 11.02
N ILE A 98 -6.42 -9.60 10.21
CA ILE A 98 -5.02 -9.45 10.62
C ILE A 98 -4.75 -8.00 11.02
N GLU A 99 -5.11 -7.05 10.16
CA GLU A 99 -4.93 -5.61 10.43
C GLU A 99 -5.69 -5.17 11.68
N ALA A 100 -6.92 -5.69 11.87
CA ALA A 100 -7.72 -5.38 13.05
C ALA A 100 -7.10 -5.92 14.36
N LYS A 101 -6.52 -7.11 14.29
CA LYS A 101 -5.80 -7.70 15.43
C LYS A 101 -4.55 -6.89 15.77
N GLU A 102 -3.74 -6.56 14.77
CA GLU A 102 -2.52 -5.77 14.96
C GLU A 102 -2.81 -4.42 15.61
N TYR A 103 -3.90 -3.75 15.20
CA TYR A 103 -4.32 -2.48 15.78
C TYR A 103 -4.71 -2.61 17.26
N VAL A 104 -5.58 -3.56 17.59
CA VAL A 104 -6.00 -3.82 18.97
C VAL A 104 -4.81 -4.23 19.85
N ASP A 105 -3.89 -5.01 19.31
CA ASP A 105 -2.66 -5.40 20.01
C ASP A 105 -1.75 -4.18 20.26
N SER A 106 -1.65 -3.23 19.31
CA SER A 106 -0.91 -1.97 19.55
C SER A 106 -1.54 -1.10 20.62
N LEU A 107 -2.88 -0.97 20.65
CA LEU A 107 -3.59 -0.23 21.69
C LEU A 107 -3.32 -0.81 23.10
N SER A 108 -3.33 -2.14 23.23
CA SER A 108 -3.04 -2.80 24.51
C SER A 108 -1.59 -2.59 25.01
N LYS A 109 -0.63 -2.41 24.10
CA LYS A 109 0.79 -2.18 24.44
C LYS A 109 1.07 -0.75 24.86
N GLU A 110 0.33 0.22 24.34
CA GLU A 110 0.46 1.62 24.76
C GLU A 110 -0.01 1.85 26.20
N GLU A 111 -1.03 1.12 26.66
CA GLU A 111 -1.58 1.21 28.03
C GLU A 111 -0.62 0.67 29.11
N THR A 112 0.38 -0.13 28.73
CA THR A 112 1.30 -0.80 29.68
C THR A 112 2.64 -0.10 29.86
N LYS A 113 2.76 1.16 29.44
CA LYS A 113 3.97 1.97 29.56
C LYS A 113 3.72 3.24 30.35
#